data_AF-A0A961TQY5-F1
#
_entry.id   AF-A0A961TQY5-F1
#
_cell.length_a   1.000
_cell.length_b   1.000
_cell.length_c   1.000
_cell.angle_alpha   90.00
_cell.angle_beta   90.00
_cell.angle_gamma   90.00
#
_symmetry.space_group_name_H-M   'P 1'
#
loop_
_entity.id
_entity.type
_entity.pdbx_description
1 polymer ?
#
loop_
_entity_poly.entity_id
_entity_poly.type
_entity_poly.pdbx_seq_one_letter_code
_entity_poly.pdbx_strand_id
1 'polypeptide(L)'
;MMTATTIKQTEAAPESYPTVATTGWSTGAAALSQDMIWQRIETYVAWRSTERAVTWIVEGCGEWTPPLTPATVSTVEIWESNAWSTVTPDASPLGGYCLPGGTYRFTGTAGDDDADIPAAITEAFRRLAEYMAGKAGKPGASSESIGAGSISLSHRRSPSWMAQAMQNSGAGDLLRPYRRA
;
A
#
# COMPACT_ATOMS: atom_id res chain seq x y z
N MET A 1 -19.29 0.21 -21.08
CA MET A 1 -18.29 -0.87 -21.12
C MET A 1 -18.51 -1.69 -19.87
N MET A 2 -18.71 -3.01 -19.98
CA MET A 2 -18.69 -3.88 -18.80
C MET A 2 -17.23 -4.09 -18.38
N THR A 3 -16.97 -4.14 -17.08
CA THR A 3 -15.63 -4.36 -16.51
C THR A 3 -15.70 -5.57 -15.59
N ALA A 4 -14.81 -6.53 -15.78
CA ALA A 4 -14.72 -7.66 -14.88
C ALA A 4 -14.10 -7.20 -13.55
N THR A 5 -14.53 -7.82 -12.45
CA THR A 5 -14.25 -7.33 -11.10
C THR A 5 -13.41 -8.34 -10.32
N THR A 6 -12.35 -7.87 -9.66
CA THR A 6 -11.62 -8.67 -8.68
C THR A 6 -12.50 -8.90 -7.45
N ILE A 7 -12.93 -10.14 -7.23
CA ILE A 7 -13.74 -10.53 -6.06
C ILE A 7 -12.87 -11.04 -4.89
N LYS A 8 -11.65 -11.49 -5.18
CA LYS A 8 -10.67 -11.89 -4.17
C LYS A 8 -9.26 -11.58 -4.64
N GLN A 9 -8.45 -11.04 -3.74
CA GLN A 9 -7.01 -10.88 -3.91
C GLN A 9 -6.31 -11.55 -2.74
N THR A 10 -5.24 -12.28 -3.01
CA THR A 10 -4.41 -12.91 -1.99
C THR A 10 -2.96 -12.66 -2.33
N GLU A 11 -2.29 -11.91 -1.46
CA GLU A 11 -0.87 -11.57 -1.58
C GLU A 11 -0.08 -12.43 -0.59
N ALA A 12 1.08 -12.94 -1.01
CA ALA A 12 2.08 -13.46 -0.09
C ALA A 12 2.72 -12.32 0.72
N ALA A 13 3.38 -12.66 1.82
CA ALA A 13 4.25 -11.72 2.50
C ALA A 13 5.47 -11.38 1.61
N PRO A 14 5.95 -10.13 1.59
CA PRO A 14 7.23 -9.82 0.95
C PRO A 14 8.37 -10.51 1.70
N GLU A 15 9.43 -10.88 0.99
CA GLU A 15 10.62 -11.47 1.62
C GLU A 15 11.33 -10.47 2.52
N SER A 16 11.46 -9.23 2.06
CA SER A 16 11.96 -8.10 2.83
C SER A 16 11.45 -6.78 2.27
N TYR A 17 11.43 -5.74 3.09
CA TYR A 17 11.10 -4.39 2.61
C TYR A 17 12.37 -3.62 2.24
N PRO A 18 12.30 -2.68 1.28
CA PRO A 18 13.44 -1.87 0.91
C PRO A 18 13.91 -1.00 2.09
N THR A 19 15.22 -0.89 2.26
CA THR A 19 15.79 0.00 3.27
C THR A 19 15.89 1.42 2.72
N VAL A 20 15.29 2.38 3.42
CA VAL A 20 15.38 3.80 3.13
C VAL A 20 16.47 4.43 4.00
N ALA A 21 17.36 5.21 3.38
CA ALA A 21 18.40 5.93 4.10
C ALA A 21 17.78 6.98 5.04
N THR A 22 18.17 6.96 6.31
CA THR A 22 17.63 7.83 7.36
C THR A 22 18.48 9.07 7.65
N THR A 23 19.41 9.40 6.76
CA THR A 23 20.29 10.56 6.92
C THR A 23 19.45 11.84 6.99
N GLY A 24 19.66 12.64 8.05
CA GLY A 24 18.93 13.89 8.27
C GLY A 24 17.53 13.72 8.90
N TRP A 25 17.13 12.50 9.26
CA TRP A 25 15.88 12.27 9.98
C TRP A 25 16.05 12.57 11.46
N SER A 26 14.93 12.80 12.16
CA SER A 26 14.96 12.85 13.63
C SER A 26 15.37 11.50 14.22
N THR A 27 16.01 11.53 15.41
CA THR A 27 16.41 10.31 16.13
C THR A 27 15.24 9.38 16.38
N GLY A 28 14.05 9.93 16.65
CA GLY A 28 12.84 9.14 16.86
C GLY A 28 12.38 8.44 15.57
N ALA A 29 12.42 9.15 14.43
CA ALA A 29 12.01 8.59 13.14
C ALA A 29 12.98 7.50 12.67
N ALA A 30 14.28 7.73 12.83
CA ALA A 30 15.31 6.75 12.49
C ALA A 30 15.26 5.48 13.37
N ALA A 31 14.66 5.56 14.56
CA ALA A 31 14.50 4.41 15.46
C ALA A 31 13.23 3.59 15.19
N LEU A 32 12.32 4.06 14.33
CA LEU A 32 11.12 3.30 13.97
C LEU A 32 11.47 2.12 13.05
N SER A 33 10.75 1.01 13.20
CA SER A 33 10.81 -0.10 12.24
C SER A 33 10.34 0.40 10.88
N GLN A 34 11.22 0.30 9.89
CA GLN A 34 10.91 0.71 8.52
C GLN A 34 9.81 -0.17 7.90
N ASP A 35 9.84 -1.47 8.18
CA ASP A 35 8.82 -2.44 7.74
C ASP A 35 7.40 -2.02 8.15
N MET A 36 7.24 -1.54 9.38
CA MET A 36 5.93 -1.04 9.86
C MET A 36 5.44 0.17 9.04
N ILE A 37 6.34 1.05 8.60
CA ILE A 37 5.99 2.21 7.78
C ILE A 37 5.61 1.75 6.37
N TRP A 38 6.36 0.80 5.79
CA TRP A 38 6.03 0.19 4.50
C TRP A 38 4.66 -0.48 4.49
N GLN A 39 4.38 -1.34 5.48
CA GLN A 39 3.08 -2.01 5.61
C GLN A 39 1.91 -1.00 5.64
N ARG A 40 2.09 0.14 6.30
CA ARG A 40 1.07 1.21 6.33
C ARG A 40 0.89 1.89 4.98
N ILE A 41 1.98 2.13 4.26
CA ILE A 41 1.93 2.72 2.92
C ILE A 41 1.27 1.75 1.95
N GLU A 42 1.68 0.49 1.91
CA GLU A 42 1.14 -0.51 0.98
C GLU A 42 -0.34 -0.84 1.24
N THR A 43 -0.83 -0.64 2.46
CA THR A 43 -2.27 -0.71 2.76
C THR A 43 -3.05 0.48 2.16
N TYR A 44 -2.38 1.61 1.94
CA TYR A 44 -2.97 2.84 1.44
C TYR A 44 -2.89 2.99 -0.10
N VAL A 45 -1.94 2.29 -0.74
CA VAL A 45 -1.68 2.37 -2.18
C VAL A 45 -1.76 1.01 -2.87
N ALA A 46 -1.96 1.02 -4.18
CA ALA A 46 -1.87 -0.17 -5.03
C ALA A 46 -0.42 -0.54 -5.38
N TRP A 47 0.53 0.36 -5.11
CA TRP A 47 1.95 0.13 -5.34
C TRP A 47 2.53 -0.92 -4.37
N ARG A 48 3.40 -1.79 -4.86
CA ARG A 48 4.17 -2.76 -4.06
C ARG A 48 5.65 -2.52 -4.26
N SER A 49 6.38 -2.35 -3.15
CA SER A 49 7.80 -2.00 -3.18
C SER A 49 8.73 -3.21 -3.32
N THR A 50 8.22 -4.38 -2.97
CA THR A 50 8.92 -5.67 -3.02
C THR A 50 8.05 -6.64 -3.81
N GLU A 51 8.67 -7.40 -4.71
CA GLU A 51 8.01 -8.46 -5.45
C GLU A 51 7.45 -9.52 -4.49
N ARG A 52 6.19 -9.91 -4.71
CA ARG A 52 5.56 -11.02 -3.99
C ARG A 52 4.56 -11.74 -4.87
N ALA A 53 4.34 -13.03 -4.60
CA ALA A 53 3.32 -13.80 -5.28
C ALA A 53 1.92 -13.25 -4.97
N VAL A 54 1.07 -13.15 -6.00
CA VAL A 54 -0.33 -12.71 -5.87
C VAL A 54 -1.24 -13.61 -6.70
N THR A 55 -2.42 -13.87 -6.14
CA THR A 55 -3.53 -14.50 -6.85
C THR A 55 -4.75 -13.58 -6.82
N TRP A 56 -5.36 -13.37 -7.98
CA TRP A 56 -6.63 -12.66 -8.14
C TRP A 56 -7.71 -13.62 -8.63
N ILE A 57 -8.88 -13.59 -7.99
CA ILE A 57 -10.10 -14.19 -8.51
C ILE A 57 -10.94 -13.06 -9.09
N VAL A 58 -11.32 -13.21 -10.35
CA VAL A 58 -11.99 -12.20 -11.15
C VAL A 58 -13.29 -12.78 -11.69
N GLU A 59 -14.37 -12.01 -11.65
CA GLU A 59 -15.67 -12.45 -12.14
C GLU A 59 -16.28 -11.41 -13.10
N GLY A 60 -16.97 -11.91 -14.12
CA GLY A 60 -17.71 -11.11 -15.09
C GLY A 60 -17.03 -11.04 -16.45
N CYS A 61 -17.53 -10.16 -17.30
CA CYS A 61 -17.03 -9.96 -18.66
C CYS A 61 -16.51 -8.54 -18.88
N GLY A 62 -15.76 -8.37 -19.96
CA GLY A 62 -15.14 -7.12 -20.37
C GLY A 62 -13.74 -6.96 -19.80
N GLU A 63 -13.32 -5.71 -19.63
CA GLU A 63 -11.92 -5.41 -19.32
C GLU A 63 -11.59 -5.68 -17.85
N TRP A 64 -10.38 -6.19 -17.63
CA TRP A 64 -9.77 -6.34 -16.31
C TRP A 64 -8.30 -5.97 -16.37
N THR A 65 -7.86 -5.15 -15.41
CA THR A 65 -6.44 -4.85 -15.17
C THR A 65 -6.08 -5.28 -13.74
N PRO A 66 -4.86 -5.79 -13.50
CA PRO A 66 -4.41 -6.08 -12.15
C PRO A 66 -4.58 -4.86 -11.23
N PRO A 67 -5.22 -4.99 -10.06
CA PRO A 67 -5.45 -3.87 -9.16
C PRO A 67 -4.21 -3.46 -8.33
N LEU A 68 -3.07 -4.13 -8.55
CA LEU A 68 -1.78 -3.84 -7.94
C LEU A 68 -0.77 -3.45 -9.01
N THR A 69 0.24 -2.67 -8.63
CA THR A 69 1.29 -2.22 -9.54
C THR A 69 2.66 -2.14 -8.84
N PRO A 70 3.77 -2.36 -9.55
CA PRO A 70 3.82 -3.09 -10.82
C PRO A 70 3.30 -4.52 -10.61
N ALA A 71 2.69 -5.11 -11.63
CA ALA A 71 2.17 -6.48 -11.55
C ALA A 71 2.44 -7.24 -12.85
N THR A 72 2.87 -8.49 -12.70
CA THR A 72 3.16 -9.40 -13.80
C THR A 72 2.29 -10.63 -13.66
N VAL A 73 1.41 -10.89 -14.63
CA VAL A 73 0.58 -12.10 -14.67
C VAL A 73 1.36 -13.22 -15.35
N SER A 74 1.48 -14.36 -14.68
CA SER A 74 2.16 -15.55 -15.19
C SER A 74 1.19 -16.61 -15.72
N THR A 75 0.06 -16.82 -15.06
CA THR A 75 -0.94 -17.82 -15.47
C THR A 75 -2.35 -17.27 -15.37
N VAL A 76 -3.19 -17.61 -16.35
CA VAL A 76 -4.63 -17.33 -16.31
C VAL A 76 -5.38 -18.65 -16.46
N GLU A 77 -6.36 -18.85 -15.58
CA GLU A 77 -7.23 -20.03 -15.58
C GLU A 77 -8.69 -19.59 -15.53
N ILE A 78 -9.59 -20.35 -16.15
CA ILE A 78 -11.04 -20.19 -16.03
C ILE A 78 -11.62 -21.33 -15.17
N TRP A 79 -12.63 -21.02 -14.38
CA TRP A 79 -13.41 -22.03 -13.66
C TRP A 79 -14.51 -22.58 -14.55
N GLU A 80 -14.36 -23.82 -14.98
CA GLU A 80 -15.31 -24.54 -15.82
C GLU A 80 -15.33 -26.02 -15.47
N SER A 81 -16.48 -26.69 -15.63
CA SER A 81 -16.59 -28.12 -15.34
C SER A 81 -16.10 -28.53 -13.94
N ASN A 82 -16.27 -27.65 -12.94
CA ASN A 82 -15.80 -27.80 -11.55
C ASN A 82 -14.28 -27.94 -11.41
N ALA A 83 -13.50 -27.40 -12.35
CA ALA A 83 -12.05 -27.37 -12.32
C ALA A 83 -11.51 -26.05 -12.84
N TRP A 84 -10.24 -25.77 -12.52
CA TRP A 84 -9.49 -24.68 -13.15
C TRP A 84 -8.83 -25.20 -14.42
N SER A 85 -9.07 -24.53 -15.55
CA SER A 85 -8.45 -24.82 -16.85
C SER A 85 -7.61 -23.63 -17.29
N THR A 86 -6.37 -23.84 -17.72
CA THR A 86 -5.53 -22.76 -18.27
C THR A 86 -6.13 -22.19 -19.55
N VAL A 87 -6.14 -20.86 -19.66
CA VAL A 87 -6.63 -20.13 -20.83
C VAL A 87 -5.73 -18.94 -21.15
N THR A 88 -5.84 -18.43 -22.37
CA THR A 88 -5.15 -17.19 -22.80
C THR A 88 -6.20 -16.19 -23.25
N PRO A 89 -6.66 -15.28 -22.38
CA PRO A 89 -7.58 -14.23 -22.79
C PRO A 89 -6.90 -13.22 -23.72
N ASP A 90 -7.71 -12.50 -24.49
CA ASP A 90 -7.22 -11.41 -25.34
C ASP A 90 -6.67 -10.25 -24.49
N ALA A 91 -5.65 -9.58 -24.99
CA ALA A 91 -5.13 -8.36 -24.35
C ALA A 91 -6.17 -7.22 -24.43
N SER A 92 -6.29 -6.43 -23.36
CA SER A 92 -7.07 -5.19 -23.36
C SER A 92 -6.20 -4.00 -23.80
N PRO A 93 -6.77 -3.01 -24.52
CA PRO A 93 -6.07 -1.76 -24.85
C PRO A 93 -5.60 -0.96 -23.64
N LEU A 94 -6.12 -1.24 -22.42
CA LEU A 94 -5.70 -0.59 -21.18
C LEU A 94 -4.54 -1.31 -20.48
N GLY A 95 -3.88 -2.28 -21.14
CA GLY A 95 -2.73 -3.00 -20.59
C GLY A 95 -3.11 -4.19 -19.69
N GLY A 96 -4.36 -4.66 -19.77
CA GLY A 96 -4.86 -5.82 -19.05
C GLY A 96 -5.41 -6.92 -19.98
N TYR A 97 -6.54 -7.49 -19.62
CA TYR A 97 -7.19 -8.60 -20.32
C TYR A 97 -8.65 -8.28 -20.63
N CYS A 98 -9.16 -8.78 -21.76
CA CYS A 98 -10.57 -8.75 -22.11
C CYS A 98 -11.18 -10.14 -21.86
N LEU A 99 -12.11 -10.23 -20.92
CA LEU A 99 -12.71 -11.49 -20.48
C LEU A 99 -14.08 -11.70 -21.15
N PRO A 100 -14.33 -12.85 -21.80
CA PRO A 100 -15.62 -13.13 -22.42
C PRO A 100 -16.76 -13.35 -21.40
N GLY A 101 -16.43 -13.61 -20.14
CA GLY A 101 -17.38 -13.89 -19.07
C GLY A 101 -16.98 -15.13 -18.27
N GLY A 102 -17.45 -15.23 -17.03
CA GLY A 102 -17.15 -16.35 -16.13
C GLY A 102 -16.28 -15.94 -14.94
N THR A 103 -15.68 -16.94 -14.29
CA THR A 103 -14.79 -16.75 -13.15
C THR A 103 -13.38 -17.16 -13.54
N TYR A 104 -12.43 -16.27 -13.34
CA TYR A 104 -11.02 -16.45 -13.69
C TYR A 104 -10.13 -16.40 -12.46
N ARG A 105 -9.04 -17.15 -12.51
CA ARG A 105 -7.94 -17.07 -11.56
C ARG A 105 -6.69 -16.60 -12.30
N PHE A 106 -6.17 -15.47 -11.87
CA PHE A 106 -4.88 -14.93 -12.31
C PHE A 106 -3.86 -15.20 -11.22
N THR A 107 -2.72 -15.76 -11.59
CA THR A 107 -1.56 -15.90 -10.70
C THR A 107 -0.41 -15.12 -11.32
N GLY A 108 0.40 -14.50 -10.46
CA GLY A 108 1.50 -13.66 -10.88
C GLY A 108 2.28 -13.11 -9.71
N THR A 109 2.98 -12.01 -9.95
CA THR A 109 3.69 -11.25 -8.93
C THR A 109 3.22 -9.80 -8.90
N ALA A 110 3.37 -9.15 -7.75
CA ALA A 110 3.19 -7.70 -7.60
C ALA A 110 4.37 -7.11 -6.82
N GLY A 111 4.88 -5.98 -7.31
CA GLY A 111 6.13 -5.38 -6.88
C GLY A 111 7.28 -5.76 -7.79
N ASP A 112 8.41 -5.08 -7.62
CA ASP A 112 9.63 -5.27 -8.38
C ASP A 112 10.79 -4.90 -7.45
N ASP A 113 11.64 -5.89 -7.14
CA ASP A 113 12.76 -5.73 -6.20
C ASP A 113 13.89 -4.87 -6.78
N ASP A 114 13.96 -4.76 -8.11
CA ASP A 114 14.98 -4.02 -8.85
C ASP A 114 14.47 -2.63 -9.32
N ALA A 115 13.19 -2.32 -9.11
CA ALA A 115 12.61 -1.04 -9.52
C ALA A 115 12.98 0.11 -8.58
N ASP A 116 13.32 1.25 -9.18
CA ASP A 116 13.43 2.51 -8.46
C ASP A 116 12.08 2.87 -7.81
N ILE A 117 12.07 2.98 -6.49
CA ILE A 117 10.90 3.42 -5.75
C ILE A 117 10.62 4.89 -6.11
N PRO A 118 9.39 5.23 -6.53
CA PRO A 118 9.04 6.59 -6.86
C PRO A 118 9.35 7.57 -5.73
N ALA A 119 9.99 8.70 -6.05
CA ALA A 119 10.42 9.69 -5.05
C ALA A 119 9.27 10.19 -4.16
N ALA A 120 8.04 10.25 -4.69
CA ALA A 120 6.85 10.61 -3.93
C ALA A 120 6.53 9.59 -2.81
N ILE A 121 6.73 8.29 -3.06
CA ILE A 121 6.54 7.23 -2.07
C ILE A 121 7.63 7.31 -1.00
N THR A 122 8.90 7.50 -1.38
CA THR A 122 10.01 7.65 -0.43
C THR A 122 9.86 8.90 0.45
N GLU A 123 9.40 10.02 -0.11
CA GLU A 123 9.12 11.22 0.69
C GLU A 123 7.88 11.04 1.59
N ALA A 124 6.85 10.35 1.12
CA ALA A 124 5.71 9.98 1.95
C ALA A 124 6.12 9.09 3.14
N PHE A 125 7.03 8.14 2.90
CA PHE A 125 7.65 7.30 3.93
C PHE A 125 8.31 8.15 5.00
N ARG A 126 9.20 9.06 4.60
CA ARG A 126 9.90 9.95 5.53
C ARG A 126 8.93 10.79 6.36
N ARG A 127 7.94 11.42 5.72
CA ARG A 127 6.93 12.24 6.41
C ARG A 127 6.11 11.45 7.42
N LEU A 128 5.73 10.23 7.06
CA LEU A 128 4.98 9.35 7.96
C LEU A 128 5.85 8.94 9.15
N ALA A 129 7.11 8.57 8.92
CA ALA A 129 8.06 8.22 9.98
C ALA A 129 8.29 9.40 10.94
N GLU A 130 8.55 10.61 10.42
CA GLU A 130 8.74 11.83 11.23
C GLU A 130 7.50 12.17 12.05
N TYR A 131 6.31 12.05 11.46
CA TYR A 131 5.06 12.30 12.17
C TYR A 131 4.85 11.28 13.30
N MET A 132 5.06 9.99 13.03
CA MET A 132 4.89 8.92 14.00
C MET A 132 5.90 8.98 15.15
N ALA A 133 7.10 9.52 14.88
CA ALA A 133 8.12 9.78 15.89
C ALA A 133 7.81 10.97 16.80
N GLY A 134 6.86 11.83 16.42
CA GLY A 134 6.50 13.01 17.19
C GLY A 134 5.98 12.63 18.59
N LYS A 135 6.61 13.17 19.65
CA LYS A 135 6.29 12.88 21.07
C LYS A 135 4.78 12.86 21.35
N ALA A 136 4.26 11.69 21.70
CA ALA A 136 2.83 11.45 21.93
C ALA A 136 2.29 12.09 23.22
N GLY A 137 3.16 12.55 24.13
CA GLY A 137 2.80 12.78 25.53
C GLY A 137 2.63 11.44 26.27
N LYS A 138 1.97 11.46 27.44
CA LYS A 138 1.64 10.22 28.16
C LYS A 138 0.64 9.37 27.37
N PRO A 139 0.86 8.05 27.21
CA PRO A 139 -0.13 7.15 26.60
C PRO A 139 -1.51 7.30 27.25
N GLY A 140 -2.56 7.47 26.43
CA GLY A 140 -3.94 7.65 26.91
C GLY A 140 -4.32 9.08 27.32
N ALA A 141 -3.39 10.03 27.35
CA ALA A 141 -3.70 11.44 27.60
C ALA A 141 -4.11 12.16 26.30
N SER A 142 -5.27 12.83 26.29
CA SER A 142 -5.71 13.71 25.19
C SER A 142 -5.21 15.15 25.33
N SER A 143 -4.72 15.51 26.53
CA SER A 143 -4.11 16.80 26.83
C SER A 143 -3.06 16.65 27.92
N GLU A 144 -1.94 17.34 27.75
CA GLU A 144 -0.89 17.48 28.75
C GLU A 144 -0.60 18.97 28.94
N SER A 145 -0.52 19.41 30.20
CA SER A 145 -0.10 20.76 30.55
C SER A 145 1.06 20.67 31.54
N ILE A 146 2.17 21.34 31.20
CA ILE A 146 3.36 21.42 32.03
C ILE A 146 3.57 22.90 32.36
N GLY A 147 3.53 23.25 33.64
CA GLY A 147 3.88 24.56 34.14
C GLY A 147 5.30 24.56 34.71
N ALA A 148 6.14 25.49 34.27
CA ALA A 148 7.46 25.76 34.84
C ALA A 148 7.60 27.27 35.09
N GLY A 149 7.46 27.69 36.35
CA GLY A 149 7.47 29.12 36.71
C GLY A 149 6.34 29.88 36.03
N SER A 150 6.67 30.90 35.24
CA SER A 150 5.72 31.73 34.48
C SER A 150 5.36 31.17 33.08
N ILE A 151 5.95 30.05 32.66
CA ILE A 151 5.72 29.45 31.34
C ILE A 151 4.78 28.26 31.48
N SER A 152 3.62 28.32 30.81
CA SER A 152 2.72 27.18 30.64
C SER A 152 2.83 26.63 29.22
N LEU A 153 3.19 25.35 29.08
CA LEU A 153 3.06 24.62 27.83
C LEU A 153 1.79 23.77 27.91
N SER A 154 0.83 24.00 27.01
CA SER A 154 -0.30 23.09 26.81
C SER A 154 -0.16 22.40 25.47
N HIS A 155 -0.24 21.08 25.47
CA HIS A 155 -0.23 20.27 24.27
C HIS A 155 -1.50 19.42 24.26
N ARG A 156 -2.29 19.59 23.21
CA ARG A 156 -3.52 18.82 22.99
C ARG A 156 -3.33 18.03 21.70
N ARG A 157 -3.53 16.71 21.77
CA ARG A 157 -3.55 15.85 20.59
C ARG A 157 -4.85 15.08 20.55
N SER A 158 -5.39 14.90 19.36
CA SER A 158 -6.52 14.00 19.18
C SER A 158 -6.11 12.59 19.62
N PRO A 159 -6.94 11.85 20.37
CA PRO A 159 -6.71 10.44 20.65
C PRO A 159 -6.54 9.59 19.38
N SER A 160 -7.10 10.03 18.25
CA SER A 160 -7.00 9.36 16.94
C SER A 160 -5.78 9.76 16.11
N TRP A 161 -4.83 10.54 16.64
CA TRP A 161 -3.75 11.13 15.84
C TRP A 161 -2.91 10.08 15.08
N MET A 162 -2.64 8.92 15.70
CA MET A 162 -1.95 7.80 15.04
C MET A 162 -2.83 7.09 14.00
N ALA A 163 -4.14 7.00 14.23
CA ALA A 163 -5.07 6.44 13.26
C ALA A 163 -5.19 7.33 12.01
N GLN A 164 -4.97 8.64 12.17
CA GLN A 164 -4.96 9.63 11.09
C GLN A 164 -3.55 10.02 10.64
N ALA A 165 -2.51 9.26 11.01
CA ALA A 165 -1.12 9.61 10.73
C ALA A 165 -0.85 9.78 9.23
N MET A 166 -1.50 8.98 8.37
CA MET A 166 -1.36 9.07 6.93
C MET A 166 -1.84 10.42 6.38
N GLN A 167 -2.97 10.95 6.89
CA GLN A 167 -3.49 12.26 6.47
C GLN A 167 -2.69 13.40 7.12
N ASN A 168 -2.44 13.31 8.43
CA ASN A 168 -1.84 14.40 9.20
C ASN A 168 -0.36 14.64 8.90
N SER A 169 0.36 13.62 8.42
CA SER A 169 1.75 13.75 7.96
C SER A 169 1.89 14.43 6.59
N GLY A 170 0.79 14.57 5.84
CA GLY A 170 0.82 14.96 4.43
C GLY A 170 1.36 13.88 3.49
N ALA A 171 1.67 12.67 3.99
CA ALA A 171 2.06 11.53 3.18
C ALA A 171 0.93 11.10 2.24
N GLY A 172 -0.31 11.10 2.73
CA GLY A 172 -1.48 10.69 1.95
C GLY A 172 -1.71 11.50 0.67
N ASP A 173 -1.29 12.76 0.63
CA ASP A 173 -1.40 13.62 -0.56
C ASP A 173 -0.39 13.23 -1.65
N LEU A 174 0.85 12.92 -1.25
CA LEU A 174 1.88 12.41 -2.15
C LEU A 174 1.52 11.03 -2.72
N LEU A 175 0.79 10.24 -1.93
CA LEU A 175 0.38 8.89 -2.31
C LEU A 175 -0.90 8.85 -3.16
N ARG A 176 -1.61 9.97 -3.37
CA ARG A 176 -2.85 10.00 -4.17
C ARG A 176 -2.71 9.37 -5.56
N PRO A 177 -1.64 9.63 -6.34
CA PRO A 177 -1.48 9.04 -7.67
C PRO A 177 -1.33 7.51 -7.64
N TYR A 178 -0.93 6.93 -6.52
CA TYR A 178 -0.62 5.50 -6.37
C TYR A 178 -1.76 4.71 -5.73
N ARG A 179 -2.89 5.35 -5.41
CA ARG A 179 -4.02 4.68 -4.74
C ARG A 179 -4.72 3.62 -5.59
N ARG A 180 -4.50 3.65 -6.90
CA ARG A 180 -5.03 2.71 -7.87
C ARG A 180 -3.91 2.42 -8.88
N ALA A 181 -3.91 1.20 -9.40
CA ALA A 181 -3.10 0.83 -10.56
C ALA A 181 -3.66 1.50 -11.83
#